data_AF-A0A1U7HY85-F1
#
_entry.id   AF-A0A1U7HY85-F1
#
_cell.length_a   1.000
_cell.length_b   1.000
_cell.length_c   1.000
_cell.angle_alpha   90.00
_cell.angle_beta   90.00
_cell.angle_gamma   90.00
#
_symmetry.space_group_name_H-M   'P 1'
#
loop_
_entity.id
_entity.type
_entity.pdbx_description
1 polymer ?
#
loop_
_entity_poly.entity_id
_entity_poly.type
_entity_poly.pdbx_seq_one_letter_code
_entity_poly.pdbx_strand_id
1 'polypeptide(L)'
;MAWFITVQSVLSTVMMDKSRVETAGTDYTFQTSVVYFSTILAGAIGGIIAEHLGYQSLFLICIAISCINVVAIIKGLHSLDSMRSP
;
A
#
# COMPACT_ATOMS: atom_id res chain seq x y z
N MET A 1 -12.89 2.36 15.66
CA MET A 1 -11.60 3.01 15.33
C MET A 1 -10.37 2.12 15.61
N ALA A 2 -10.32 1.36 16.72
CA ALA A 2 -9.16 0.50 17.04
C ALA A 2 -8.84 -0.59 15.98
N TRP A 3 -9.86 -1.18 15.35
CA TRP A 3 -9.69 -2.25 14.35
C TRP A 3 -8.92 -1.85 13.09
N PHE A 4 -8.95 -0.57 12.68
CA PHE A 4 -8.16 -0.09 11.53
C PHE A 4 -6.68 0.12 11.87
N ILE A 5 -6.41 0.53 13.12
CA ILE A 5 -5.05 0.78 13.60
C ILE A 5 -4.31 -0.55 13.82
N THR A 6 -4.99 -1.59 14.31
CA THR A 6 -4.37 -2.89 14.56
C THR A 6 -3.93 -3.59 13.27
N VAL A 7 -4.70 -3.48 12.18
CA VAL A 7 -4.33 -4.08 10.89
C VAL A 7 -3.05 -3.45 10.33
N GLN A 8 -2.92 -2.12 10.39
CA GLN A 8 -1.70 -1.41 10.00
C GLN A 8 -0.49 -1.88 10.82
N SER A 9 -0.62 -1.95 12.13
CA SER A 9 0.48 -2.38 13.01
C SER A 9 0.89 -3.84 12.75
N VAL A 10 -0.06 -4.73 12.46
CA VAL A 10 0.24 -6.13 12.10
C VAL A 10 0.99 -6.22 10.78
N LEU A 11 0.57 -5.46 9.75
CA LEU A 11 1.27 -5.41 8.46
C LEU A 11 2.69 -4.87 8.62
N SER A 12 2.86 -3.76 9.35
CA SER A 12 4.18 -3.21 9.67
C SER A 12 5.07 -4.22 10.39
N THR A 13 4.50 -4.97 11.35
CA THR A 13 5.24 -6.00 12.09
C THR A 13 5.67 -7.16 11.20
N VAL A 14 4.80 -7.63 10.30
CA VAL A 14 5.14 -8.70 9.32
C VAL A 14 6.21 -8.22 8.33
N MET A 15 6.17 -6.95 7.92
CA MET A 15 7.20 -6.36 7.07
C MET A 15 8.54 -6.22 7.81
N MET A 16 8.50 -5.90 9.10
CA MET A 16 9.68 -5.84 9.97
C MET A 16 10.28 -7.24 10.20
N ASP A 17 9.43 -8.26 10.38
CA ASP A 17 9.83 -9.68 10.55
C ASP A 17 10.49 -10.25 9.28
N LYS A 18 10.15 -9.71 8.10
CA LYS A 18 10.75 -10.11 6.80
C LYS A 18 11.97 -9.27 6.38
N SER A 19 12.31 -8.22 7.13
CA SER A 19 13.44 -7.33 6.81
C SER A 19 14.74 -7.85 7.43
N ARG A 20 15.84 -7.91 6.66
CA ARG A 20 17.16 -8.28 7.19
C ARG A 20 17.56 -7.33 8.32
N VAL A 21 18.10 -7.90 9.40
CA VAL A 21 18.44 -7.24 10.68
C VAL A 21 19.30 -5.98 10.52
N GLU A 22 20.06 -5.85 9.42
CA GLU A 22 20.97 -4.74 9.17
C GLU A 22 20.34 -3.49 8.51
N THR A 23 19.09 -3.52 8.01
CA THR A 23 18.50 -2.37 7.26
C THR A 23 17.01 -2.12 7.51
N ALA A 24 16.38 -2.88 8.40
CA ALA A 24 14.92 -2.84 8.65
C ALA A 24 14.35 -1.45 9.01
N GLY A 25 15.12 -0.59 9.67
CA GLY A 25 14.68 0.76 10.06
C GLY A 25 14.57 1.74 8.89
N THR A 26 15.46 1.64 7.90
CA THR A 26 15.52 2.57 6.77
C THR A 26 14.39 2.29 5.77
N ASP A 27 14.16 1.02 5.45
CA ASP A 27 13.13 0.61 4.50
C ASP A 27 11.71 0.92 5.02
N TYR A 28 11.49 0.71 6.32
CA TYR A 28 10.21 1.01 6.97
C TYR A 28 9.94 2.52 7.05
N THR A 29 10.96 3.33 7.34
CA THR A 29 10.81 4.79 7.39
C THR A 29 10.52 5.37 6.01
N PHE A 30 11.14 4.82 4.97
CA PHE A 30 10.88 5.21 3.59
C PHE A 30 9.46 4.82 3.16
N GLN A 31 9.04 3.58 3.44
CA GLN A 31 7.68 3.13 3.16
C GLN A 31 6.64 4.01 3.87
N THR A 32 6.86 4.30 5.15
CA THR A 32 5.95 5.15 5.94
C THR A 32 5.86 6.56 5.38
N SER A 33 7.00 7.14 5.00
CA SER A 33 7.06 8.47 4.35
C SER A 33 6.26 8.49 3.05
N VAL A 34 6.41 7.47 2.20
CA VAL A 34 5.67 7.34 0.95
C VAL A 34 4.16 7.20 1.19
N VAL A 35 3.74 6.45 2.21
CA VAL A 35 2.33 6.29 2.57
C VAL A 35 1.70 7.62 2.98
N TYR A 36 2.36 8.39 3.86
CA TYR A 36 1.85 9.70 4.28
C TYR A 36 1.75 10.67 3.10
N PHE A 37 2.78 10.72 2.24
CA PHE A 37 2.78 11.57 1.05
C PHE A 37 1.66 11.18 0.08
N SER A 38 1.47 9.87 -0.12
CA SER A 38 0.40 9.32 -0.97
C SER A 38 -0.98 9.66 -0.41
N THR A 39 -1.15 9.71 0.92
CA THR A 39 -2.43 10.05 1.56
C THR A 39 -2.79 11.51 1.32
N ILE A 40 -1.81 12.42 1.45
CA ILE A 40 -2.01 13.85 1.16
C ILE A 40 -2.36 14.05 -0.31
N LEU A 41 -1.60 13.40 -1.19
CA LEU A 41 -1.80 13.51 -2.64
C LEU A 41 -3.16 12.93 -3.07
N ALA A 42 -3.55 11.78 -2.51
CA ALA A 42 -4.85 11.16 -2.78
C ALA A 42 -6.02 12.02 -2.30
N GLY A 43 -5.89 12.71 -1.17
CA GLY A 43 -6.89 13.67 -0.70
C GLY A 43 -7.04 14.87 -1.63
N ALA A 44 -5.92 15.48 -2.05
CA ALA A 44 -5.92 16.63 -2.93
C ALA A 44 -6.44 16.28 -4.34
N ILE A 45 -5.93 15.21 -4.95
CA ILE A 45 -6.34 14.74 -6.27
C ILE A 45 -7.79 14.22 -6.21
N GLY A 46 -8.16 13.51 -5.15
CA GLY A 46 -9.51 12.99 -4.97
C GLY A 46 -10.57 14.09 -4.85
N GLY A 47 -10.26 15.18 -4.15
CA GLY A 47 -11.12 16.37 -4.07
C GLY A 47 -11.35 17.01 -5.45
N ILE A 48 -10.28 17.22 -6.22
CA ILE A 48 -10.35 17.82 -7.56
C ILE A 48 -11.16 16.93 -8.53
N ILE A 49 -10.90 15.61 -8.51
CA ILE A 49 -11.61 14.64 -9.37
C ILE A 49 -13.08 14.56 -8.98
N ALA A 50 -13.40 14.53 -7.68
CA ALA A 50 -14.79 14.51 -7.20
C ALA A 50 -15.54 15.79 -7.59
N GLU A 51 -14.87 16.95 -7.58
CA GLU A 51 -15.47 18.23 -7.95
C GLU A 51 -15.78 18.33 -9.45
N HIS A 52 -14.94 17.76 -10.32
CA HIS A 52 -15.10 17.87 -11.78
C HIS A 52 -15.87 16.71 -12.43
N LEU A 53 -15.71 15.48 -11.94
CA LEU A 53 -16.30 14.26 -12.53
C LEU A 53 -17.28 13.54 -11.59
N GLY A 54 -17.51 14.08 -10.40
CA GLY A 54 -18.38 13.48 -9.38
C GLY A 54 -17.75 12.27 -8.68
N TYR A 55 -18.28 11.94 -7.50
CA TYR A 55 -17.78 10.85 -6.65
C TYR A 55 -17.79 9.47 -7.33
N GLN A 56 -18.69 9.23 -8.29
CA GLN A 56 -18.77 7.95 -8.98
C GLN A 56 -17.48 7.60 -9.73
N SER A 57 -16.88 8.57 -10.42
CA SER A 57 -15.62 8.38 -11.14
C SER A 57 -14.45 8.13 -10.17
N LEU A 58 -14.42 8.85 -9.05
CA LEU A 58 -13.40 8.68 -8.01
C LEU A 58 -13.43 7.26 -7.43
N PHE A 59 -14.61 6.74 -7.10
CA PHE A 59 -14.74 5.38 -6.58
C PHE A 59 -14.32 4.31 -7.61
N LEU A 60 -14.63 4.51 -8.89
CA LEU A 60 -14.18 3.62 -9.96
C LEU A 60 -12.65 3.57 -10.07
N ILE A 61 -12.00 4.74 -9.98
CA ILE A 61 -10.53 4.84 -10.00
C ILE A 61 -9.93 4.14 -8.77
N CYS A 62 -10.51 4.34 -7.58
CA CYS A 62 -10.08 3.65 -6.36
C CYS A 62 -10.18 2.13 -6.50
N ILE A 63 -11.27 1.61 -7.06
CA ILE A 63 -11.46 0.17 -7.31
C ILE A 63 -10.40 -0.34 -8.28
N ALA A 64 -10.14 0.37 -9.38
CA ALA A 64 -9.13 -0.02 -10.36
C ALA A 64 -7.73 -0.07 -9.74
N ILE A 65 -7.34 0.97 -8.98
CA ILE A 65 -6.06 1.03 -8.26
C ILE A 65 -5.93 -0.12 -7.26
N SER A 66 -7.00 -0.41 -6.50
CA SER A 66 -7.00 -1.51 -5.53
C SER A 66 -6.80 -2.86 -6.22
N CYS A 67 -7.48 -3.10 -7.34
CA CYS A 67 -7.33 -4.32 -8.11
C CYS A 67 -5.90 -4.50 -8.66
N ILE A 68 -5.32 -3.43 -9.21
CA ILE A 68 -3.93 -3.42 -9.69
C ILE A 68 -2.95 -3.76 -8.55
N ASN A 69 -3.16 -3.18 -7.36
CA ASN A 69 -2.32 -3.44 -6.19
C ASN A 69 -2.35 -4.92 -5.78
N VAL A 70 -3.55 -5.52 -5.70
CA VAL A 70 -3.69 -6.95 -5.40
C VAL A 70 -2.95 -7.81 -6.44
N VAL A 71 -3.09 -7.51 -7.72
CA VAL A 71 -2.38 -8.24 -8.79
C VAL A 71 -0.85 -8.09 -8.66
N ALA A 72 -0.36 -6.90 -8.32
CA ALA A 72 1.06 -6.65 -8.11
C ALA A 72 1.62 -7.45 -6.93
N ILE A 73 0.88 -7.52 -5.82
CA ILE A 73 1.24 -8.32 -4.65
C ILE A 73 1.30 -9.81 -5.00
N ILE A 74 0.28 -10.33 -5.70
CA ILE A 74 0.25 -11.74 -6.10
C ILE A 74 1.43 -12.08 -7.02
N LYS A 75 1.72 -11.23 -8.02
CA LYS A 75 2.87 -11.41 -8.92
C LYS A 75 4.20 -11.34 -8.19
N GLY A 76 4.34 -10.40 -7.26
CA GLY A 76 5.54 -10.27 -6.42
C GLY A 76 5.75 -11.50 -5.55
N LEU A 77 4.69 -11.98 -4.91
CA LEU A 77 4.72 -13.18 -4.08
C LEU A 77 5.05 -14.44 -4.90
N HIS A 78 4.47 -14.59 -6.09
CA HIS A 78 4.75 -15.70 -7.01
C HIS A 78 6.21 -15.68 -7.52
N SER A 79 6.77 -14.49 -7.79
CA SER A 79 8.18 -14.34 -8.18
C SER A 79 9.14 -14.81 -7.09
N LEU A 80 8.81 -14.52 -5.82
CA LEU A 80 9.60 -14.97 -4.67
C LEU A 80 9.48 -16.48 -4.44
N ASP A 81 8.31 -17.07 -4.71
CA ASP A 81 8.10 -18.51 -4.61
C ASP A 81 8.87 -19.28 -5.71
N SER A 82 8.90 -18.73 -6.93
CA SER A 82 9.67 -19.28 -8.06
C SER A 82 11.18 -19.29 -7.86
N MET A 83 11.73 -18.43 -6.98
CA MET A 83 13.16 -18.45 -6.61
C MET A 83 13.46 -19.34 -5.40
N ARG A 84 12.43 -19.87 -4.71
CA ARG A 84 12.56 -20.69 -3.51
C ARG A 84 12.41 -22.20 -3.78
N SER A 85 11.87 -22.61 -4.92
CA SER A 85 11.91 -24.00 -5.36
C SER A 85 13.31 -24.36 -5.90
N PRO A 86 13.97 -25.44 -5.40
CA PRO A 86 15.36 -25.79 -5.70
C PRO A 86 15.62 -26.19 -7.15
#